data_AF-A0A438IBU6-F1
#
_entry.id   AF-A0A438IBU6-F1
#
_cell.length_a   1.000
_cell.length_b   1.000
_cell.length_c   1.000
_cell.angle_alpha   90.00
_cell.angle_beta   90.00
_cell.angle_gamma   90.00
#
_symmetry.space_group_name_H-M   'P 1'
#
loop_
_entity.id
_entity.type
_entity.pdbx_description
1 polymer ?
#
loop_
_entity_poly.entity_id
_entity_poly.type
_entity_poly.pdbx_seq_one_letter_code
_entity_poly.pdbx_strand_id
1 'polypeptide(L)'
;MDKKTSFLNKIKKATCLDSSTPDSGKGKCKSCSNIVAHGFHLVEGKSGHDMEDYHVAEYRNKKSHVLGLFAIFDGHLGNSVPSYLKDNLFNNILEEAHTRGITSTKLISV
;
A
#
# COMPACT_ATOMS: atom_id res chain seq x y z
N MET A 1 -6.76 -9.48 -42.01
CA MET A 1 -6.67 -8.34 -41.06
C MET A 1 -7.90 -8.33 -40.18
N ASP A 2 -7.66 -8.42 -38.89
CA ASP A 2 -8.50 -9.11 -37.92
C ASP A 2 -9.66 -8.25 -37.40
N LYS A 3 -10.87 -8.48 -37.94
CA LYS A 3 -12.09 -7.80 -37.47
C LYS A 3 -12.42 -8.13 -36.01
N LYS A 4 -11.99 -9.31 -35.53
CA LYS A 4 -12.27 -9.81 -34.17
C LYS A 4 -11.56 -9.00 -33.09
N THR A 5 -10.32 -8.59 -33.33
CA THR A 5 -9.53 -7.76 -32.40
C THR A 5 -10.10 -6.34 -32.27
N SER A 6 -10.61 -5.76 -33.36
CA SER A 6 -11.22 -4.42 -33.35
C SER A 6 -12.50 -4.36 -32.48
N PHE A 7 -13.37 -5.35 -32.59
CA PHE A 7 -14.59 -5.42 -31.77
C PHE A 7 -14.28 -5.64 -30.29
N LEU A 8 -13.32 -6.52 -29.97
CA LEU A 8 -12.90 -6.76 -28.59
C LEU A 8 -12.32 -5.50 -27.94
N ASN A 9 -11.49 -4.74 -28.66
CA ASN A 9 -10.96 -3.47 -28.16
C ASN A 9 -12.06 -2.42 -27.97
N LYS A 10 -13.08 -2.41 -28.84
CA LYS A 10 -14.23 -1.49 -28.71
C LYS A 10 -15.11 -1.84 -27.51
N ILE A 11 -15.28 -3.13 -27.20
CA ILE A 11 -15.99 -3.60 -26.01
C ILE A 11 -15.19 -3.27 -24.75
N LYS A 12 -13.88 -3.58 -24.70
CA LYS A 12 -13.02 -3.25 -23.54
C LYS A 12 -13.03 -1.75 -23.21
N LYS A 13 -12.97 -0.90 -24.25
CA LYS A 13 -13.04 0.55 -24.13
C LYS A 13 -14.43 1.04 -23.65
N ALA A 14 -15.51 0.36 -24.05
CA ALA A 14 -16.88 0.67 -23.61
C ALA A 14 -17.20 0.14 -22.20
N THR A 15 -16.56 -0.95 -21.78
CA THR A 15 -16.72 -1.55 -20.45
C THR A 15 -15.69 -1.05 -19.44
N CYS A 16 -14.92 0.00 -19.78
CA CYS A 16 -13.83 0.55 -18.97
C CYS A 16 -12.84 -0.51 -18.45
N LEU A 17 -12.67 -1.61 -19.20
CA LEU A 17 -11.89 -2.79 -18.79
C LEU A 17 -10.42 -2.72 -19.27
N ASP A 18 -10.01 -1.55 -19.77
CA ASP A 18 -8.63 -1.23 -20.15
C ASP A 18 -7.83 -0.61 -18.99
N SER A 19 -8.40 -0.52 -17.78
CA SER A 19 -7.65 -0.13 -16.59
C SER A 19 -6.79 -1.31 -16.12
N SER A 20 -5.49 -1.07 -15.93
CA SER A 20 -4.65 -1.88 -15.05
C SER A 20 -5.46 -2.29 -13.82
N THR A 21 -5.46 -3.58 -13.47
CA THR A 21 -6.16 -4.05 -12.27
C THR A 21 -5.65 -3.23 -11.08
N PRO A 22 -6.52 -2.52 -10.36
CA PRO A 22 -6.08 -1.63 -9.30
C PRO A 22 -5.41 -2.45 -8.20
N ASP A 23 -4.29 -1.96 -7.69
CA ASP A 23 -3.54 -2.66 -6.63
C ASP A 23 -4.40 -2.65 -5.36
N SER A 24 -5.01 -3.79 -5.08
CA SER A 24 -5.99 -3.97 -4.00
C SER A 24 -5.57 -5.12 -3.13
N GLY A 25 -5.71 -4.97 -1.82
CA GLY A 25 -5.32 -6.01 -0.89
C GLY A 25 -6.00 -5.90 0.46
N LYS A 26 -5.81 -6.94 1.26
CA LYS A 26 -6.32 -7.03 2.63
C LYS A 26 -5.45 -7.95 3.46
N GLY A 27 -5.47 -7.74 4.77
CA GLY A 27 -4.72 -8.56 5.70
C GLY A 27 -5.33 -8.55 7.09
N LYS A 28 -4.87 -9.47 7.91
CA LYS A 28 -5.23 -9.53 9.33
C LYS A 28 -4.08 -10.08 10.15
N CYS A 29 -3.92 -9.55 11.36
CA CYS A 29 -2.97 -10.10 12.30
C CYS A 29 -3.51 -11.40 12.91
N LYS A 30 -2.79 -12.51 12.73
CA LYS A 30 -3.18 -13.82 13.26
C LYS A 30 -2.68 -14.08 14.69
N SER A 31 -1.59 -13.42 15.10
CA SER A 31 -0.87 -13.67 16.35
C SER A 31 -0.93 -12.50 17.34
N CYS A 32 -1.77 -11.49 17.07
CA CYS A 32 -2.00 -10.37 17.96
C CYS A 32 -3.01 -10.76 19.04
N SER A 33 -2.82 -10.27 20.28
CA SER A 33 -3.81 -10.40 21.35
C SER A 33 -5.17 -9.81 20.96
N ASN A 34 -5.16 -8.71 20.20
CA ASN A 34 -6.34 -8.13 19.55
C ASN A 34 -6.26 -8.37 18.04
N ILE A 35 -7.29 -8.97 17.45
CA ILE A 35 -7.35 -9.19 16.00
C ILE A 35 -7.53 -7.84 15.31
N VAL A 36 -6.51 -7.41 14.56
CA VAL A 36 -6.56 -6.25 13.68
C VAL A 36 -6.69 -6.76 12.25
N ALA A 37 -7.69 -6.28 11.50
CA ALA A 37 -7.87 -6.54 10.09
C ALA A 37 -7.83 -5.22 9.30
N HIS A 38 -7.33 -5.26 8.06
CA HIS A 38 -7.18 -4.09 7.21
C HIS A 38 -7.45 -4.45 5.74
N GLY A 39 -7.72 -3.42 4.94
CA GLY A 39 -7.85 -3.50 3.49
C GLY A 39 -7.38 -2.19 2.85
N PHE A 40 -6.98 -2.26 1.58
CA PHE A 40 -6.57 -1.09 0.80
C PHE A 40 -6.94 -1.28 -0.67
N HIS A 41 -6.98 -0.16 -1.38
CA HIS A 41 -7.25 -0.08 -2.82
C HIS A 41 -6.53 1.16 -3.37
N LEU A 42 -5.57 0.96 -4.28
CA LEU A 42 -4.85 2.05 -4.95
C LEU A 42 -5.39 2.20 -6.37
N VAL A 43 -5.66 3.44 -6.74
CA VAL A 43 -6.20 3.81 -8.05
C VAL A 43 -5.49 5.07 -8.52
N GLU A 44 -4.85 5.00 -9.69
CA GLU A 44 -4.13 6.14 -10.31
C GLU A 44 -5.05 7.34 -10.61
N GLY A 45 -6.32 7.08 -10.88
CA GLY A 45 -7.30 8.13 -11.17
C GLY A 45 -7.10 8.72 -12.58
N LYS A 46 -7.27 10.04 -12.70
CA LYS A 46 -7.23 10.76 -13.99
C LYS A 46 -6.24 11.93 -13.98
N SER A 47 -5.16 11.79 -13.21
CA SER A 47 -4.17 12.84 -12.99
C SER A 47 -3.33 13.18 -14.23
N GLY A 48 -3.17 12.22 -15.15
CA GLY A 48 -2.34 12.39 -16.34
C GLY A 48 -0.84 12.24 -16.09
N HIS A 49 -0.47 11.79 -14.89
CA HIS A 49 0.88 11.36 -14.52
C HIS A 49 0.80 9.97 -13.87
N ASP A 50 1.91 9.24 -13.85
CA ASP A 50 1.99 7.91 -13.25
C ASP A 50 1.55 7.94 -11.77
N MET A 51 1.06 6.80 -11.26
CA MET A 51 0.72 6.67 -9.83
C MET A 51 1.98 6.79 -8.97
N GLU A 52 2.04 7.83 -8.13
CA GLU A 52 3.16 8.09 -7.23
C GLU A 52 2.86 7.72 -5.76
N ASP A 53 1.62 7.31 -5.48
CA ASP A 53 1.18 6.89 -4.15
C ASP A 53 1.64 5.47 -3.83
N TYR A 54 2.10 5.29 -2.60
CA TYR A 54 2.43 3.98 -2.05
C TYR A 54 1.69 3.78 -0.74
N HIS A 55 1.49 2.52 -0.37
CA HIS A 55 0.97 2.17 0.95
C HIS A 55 1.82 1.08 1.58
N VAL A 56 1.73 0.98 2.90
CA VAL A 56 2.24 -0.13 3.70
C VAL A 56 1.16 -0.56 4.66
N ALA A 57 0.98 -1.88 4.78
CA ALA A 57 0.14 -2.49 5.80
C ALA A 57 0.80 -3.81 6.25
N GLU A 58 1.78 -3.70 7.14
CA GLU A 58 2.62 -4.84 7.53
C GLU A 58 2.69 -5.01 9.06
N TYR A 59 2.94 -6.25 9.48
CA TYR A 59 3.11 -6.61 10.89
C TYR A 59 4.50 -7.18 11.11
N ARG A 60 5.16 -6.79 12.21
CA ARG A 60 6.47 -7.32 12.62
C ARG A 60 6.48 -7.66 14.10
N ASN A 61 7.22 -8.71 14.45
CA ASN A 61 7.40 -9.09 15.85
C ASN A 61 8.69 -8.48 16.39
N LYS A 62 8.59 -7.79 17.54
CA LYS A 62 9.75 -7.24 18.26
C LYS A 62 9.59 -7.48 19.75
N LYS A 63 10.54 -8.19 20.36
CA LYS A 63 10.57 -8.49 21.81
C LYS A 63 9.24 -9.03 22.34
N SER A 64 8.65 -10.00 21.66
CA SER A 64 7.36 -10.62 22.01
C SER A 64 6.12 -9.75 21.82
N HIS A 65 6.26 -8.56 21.24
CA HIS A 65 5.14 -7.71 20.84
C HIS A 65 4.97 -7.73 19.32
N VAL A 66 3.72 -7.75 18.86
CA VAL A 66 3.41 -7.55 17.45
C VAL A 66 3.15 -6.06 17.24
N LEU A 67 3.93 -5.46 16.35
CA LEU A 67 3.80 -4.07 15.92
C LEU A 67 3.29 -4.07 14.49
N GLY A 68 2.36 -3.16 14.17
CA GLY A 68 1.87 -2.96 12.82
C GLY A 68 2.21 -1.56 12.33
N LEU A 69 2.66 -1.44 11.08
CA LEU A 69 2.74 -0.16 10.38
C LEU A 69 1.66 -0.12 9.30
N PHE A 70 0.84 0.92 9.35
CA PHE A 70 -0.16 1.26 8.35
C PHE A 70 0.08 2.69 7.94
N ALA A 71 0.49 2.91 6.70
CA ALA A 71 0.86 4.23 6.19
C ALA A 71 0.48 4.36 4.71
N ILE A 72 0.20 5.58 4.30
CA ILE A 72 0.03 6.00 2.91
C ILE A 72 1.12 7.06 2.66
N PHE A 73 1.78 6.97 1.52
CA PHE A 73 2.79 7.92 1.08
C PHE A 73 2.30 8.54 -0.22
N ASP A 74 1.88 9.80 -0.16
CA ASP A 74 1.47 10.61 -1.31
C ASP A 74 2.73 11.15 -2.00
N GLY A 75 2.98 10.67 -3.22
CA GLY A 75 4.16 11.07 -4.00
C GLY A 75 3.93 12.37 -4.74
N HIS A 76 4.97 13.21 -4.83
CA HIS A 76 4.93 14.41 -5.64
C HIS A 76 6.24 14.59 -6.41
N LEU A 77 6.14 14.78 -7.73
CA LEU A 77 7.28 14.95 -8.64
C LEU A 77 8.18 13.71 -8.70
N GLY A 78 7.59 12.52 -8.56
CA GLY A 78 8.25 11.24 -8.69
C GLY A 78 7.96 10.26 -7.55
N ASN A 79 8.21 8.98 -7.81
CA ASN A 79 7.94 7.89 -6.89
C ASN A 79 9.13 7.47 -6.01
N SER A 80 10.29 8.12 -6.13
CA SER A 80 11.52 7.69 -5.45
C SER A 80 11.43 7.80 -3.93
N VAL A 81 10.90 8.92 -3.41
CA VAL A 81 10.70 9.16 -1.98
C VAL A 81 9.64 8.22 -1.38
N PRO A 82 8.41 8.12 -1.90
CA PRO A 82 7.41 7.23 -1.32
C PRO A 82 7.81 5.75 -1.43
N SER A 83 8.54 5.35 -2.49
CA SER A 83 9.15 4.02 -2.60
C SER A 83 10.19 3.77 -1.50
N TYR A 84 11.10 4.72 -1.27
CA TYR A 84 12.09 4.62 -0.19
C TYR A 84 11.42 4.51 1.19
N LEU A 85 10.38 5.31 1.46
CA LEU A 85 9.64 5.26 2.72
C LEU A 85 8.96 3.89 2.92
N LYS A 86 8.33 3.35 1.87
CA LYS A 86 7.73 2.02 1.90
C LYS A 86 8.72 0.93 2.34
N ASP A 87 9.94 0.97 1.85
CA ASP A 87 10.92 -0.08 2.12
C ASP A 87 11.67 0.13 3.45
N ASN A 88 11.85 1.38 3.89
CA ASN A 88 12.79 1.70 4.98
C ASN A 88 12.13 2.25 6.25
N LEU A 89 10.95 2.88 6.17
CA LEU A 89 10.38 3.62 7.30
C LEU A 89 10.11 2.71 8.50
N PHE A 90 9.58 1.50 8.29
CA PHE A 90 9.29 0.63 9.43
C PHE A 90 10.56 0.18 10.15
N ASN A 91 11.62 -0.17 9.39
CA ASN A 91 12.92 -0.52 9.98
C ASN A 91 13.46 0.66 10.80
N ASN A 92 13.48 1.86 10.23
CA ASN A 92 14.01 3.05 10.88
C ASN A 92 13.28 3.36 12.20
N ILE A 93 11.93 3.30 12.20
CA ILE A 93 11.13 3.49 13.42
C ILE A 93 11.45 2.41 14.45
N LEU A 94 11.55 1.15 14.04
CA LEU A 94 11.84 0.06 14.96
C LEU A 94 13.25 0.19 15.55
N GLU A 95 14.23 0.63 14.78
CA GLU A 95 15.63 0.75 15.22
C GLU A 95 15.89 2.00 16.08
N GLU A 96 15.01 3.00 16.01
CA GLU A 96 15.11 4.20 16.84
C GLU A 96 15.20 3.85 18.33
N ALA A 97 16.25 4.33 19.00
CA ALA A 97 16.59 3.97 20.38
C ALA A 97 15.47 4.24 21.41
N HIS A 98 14.50 5.10 21.07
CA HIS A 98 13.37 5.51 21.91
C HIS A 98 12.13 4.61 21.75
N THR A 99 12.04 3.76 20.73
CA THR A 99 10.94 2.78 20.61
C THR A 99 11.06 1.59 21.59
N ARG A 100 12.08 1.61 22.47
CA ARG A 100 12.28 0.64 23.56
C ARG A 100 11.10 0.50 24.52
N GLY A 101 10.13 1.42 24.52
CA GLY A 101 8.93 1.38 25.36
C GLY A 101 7.60 1.22 24.61
N ILE A 102 7.58 1.05 23.28
CA ILE A 102 6.31 0.94 22.54
C ILE A 102 5.75 -0.48 22.71
N THR A 103 4.76 -0.61 23.58
CA THR A 103 3.96 -1.84 23.81
C THR A 103 2.61 -1.82 23.10
N SER A 104 2.28 -0.74 22.38
CA SER A 104 1.00 -0.55 21.68
C SER A 104 1.17 -0.07 20.25
N THR A 105 0.23 -0.46 19.39
CA THR A 105 0.16 -0.09 17.98
C THR A 105 0.06 1.44 17.84
N LYS A 106 1.06 2.08 17.26
CA LYS A 106 1.02 3.52 16.95
C LYS A 106 0.61 3.66 15.49
N LEU A 107 -0.55 4.25 15.24
CA LEU A 107 -0.92 4.68 13.90
C LEU A 107 -0.13 5.95 13.60
N ILE A 108 0.78 5.87 12.64
CA ILE A 108 1.48 7.04 12.10
C ILE A 108 0.84 7.26 10.73
N SER A 109 -0.10 8.20 10.66
CA SER A 109 -0.47 8.80 9.39
C SER A 109 0.61 9.82 9.07
N VAL A 110 1.38 9.56 8.02
CA VAL A 110 2.25 10.57 7.40
C VAL A 110 1.41 11.34 6.39
#